data_AF-A0A9E5CQU2-F1
#
_entry.id   AF-A0A9E5CQU2-F1
#
_cell.length_a   1.000
_cell.length_b   1.000
_cell.length_c   1.000
_cell.angle_alpha   90.00
_cell.angle_beta   90.00
_cell.angle_gamma   90.00
#
_symmetry.space_group_name_H-M   'P 1'
#
loop_
_entity.id
_entity.type
_entity.pdbx_description
1 polymer ?
#
loop_
_entity_poly.entity_id
_entity_poly.type
_entity_poly.pdbx_seq_one_letter_code
_entity_poly.pdbx_strand_id
1 'polypeptide(L)'
;MSGNTARTLLALSPIPEPLSRNQSVSGTVEIYGSPFVDDRLLTRAPTAESVLHATSRFARSLNGEFAVFVETSDSVVLINDRFAALPLFYFTDDHGITASFSYTSIWKRLSDLGALKPDRAA
;
A
#
# COMPACT_ATOMS: atom_id res chain seq x y z
N MET A 1 -14.91 17.54 19.20
CA MET A 1 -14.30 16.20 19.38
C MET A 1 -14.18 15.60 17.99
N SER A 2 -12.97 15.62 17.40
CA SER A 2 -12.74 14.98 16.09
C SER A 2 -12.70 13.48 16.34
N GLY A 3 -13.70 12.74 15.86
CA GLY A 3 -13.65 11.28 15.84
C GLY A 3 -12.45 10.87 15.01
N ASN A 4 -11.58 10.04 15.58
CA ASN A 4 -10.45 9.48 14.86
C ASN A 4 -11.01 8.44 13.88
N THR A 5 -11.36 8.88 12.67
CA THR A 5 -11.82 7.97 11.61
C THR A 5 -10.63 7.15 11.19
N ALA A 6 -10.60 5.88 11.58
CA ALA A 6 -9.54 4.94 11.21
C ALA A 6 -9.34 4.97 9.70
N ARG A 7 -8.12 5.29 9.26
CA ARG A 7 -7.76 5.29 7.84
C ARG A 7 -7.56 3.85 7.43
N THR A 8 -8.51 3.29 6.68
CA THR A 8 -8.45 1.89 6.25
C THR A 8 -7.73 1.78 4.91
N LEU A 9 -6.87 0.77 4.77
CA LEU A 9 -6.41 0.31 3.47
C LEU A 9 -7.41 -0.70 2.91
N LEU A 10 -8.16 -0.31 1.88
CA LEU A 10 -8.98 -1.26 1.13
C LEU A 10 -8.20 -1.77 -0.07
N ALA A 11 -7.66 -2.99 0.02
CA ALA A 11 -7.06 -3.67 -1.11
C ALA A 11 -8.14 -4.35 -1.97
N LEU A 12 -8.22 -4.03 -3.27
CA LEU A 12 -9.21 -4.61 -4.18
C LEU A 12 -8.62 -5.77 -4.99
N SER A 13 -9.38 -6.87 -5.07
CA SER A 13 -9.03 -8.09 -5.80
C SER A 13 -8.90 -7.91 -7.32
N PRO A 14 -8.10 -8.76 -7.99
CA PRO A 14 -7.20 -9.75 -7.39
C PRO A 14 -5.98 -9.07 -6.75
N ILE A 15 -5.75 -9.36 -5.48
CA ILE A 15 -4.51 -9.00 -4.79
C ILE A 15 -3.60 -10.22 -4.94
N PRO A 16 -2.34 -10.08 -5.40
CA PRO A 16 -1.39 -11.18 -5.33
C PRO A 16 -1.26 -11.68 -3.88
N GLU A 17 -0.83 -12.91 -3.67
CA GLU A 17 -0.50 -13.35 -2.32
C GLU A 17 0.72 -12.57 -1.80
N PRO A 18 0.69 -12.05 -0.56
CA PRO A 18 1.86 -11.38 -0.01
C PRO A 18 3.00 -12.37 0.16
N LEU A 19 4.22 -11.97 -0.22
CA LEU A 19 5.45 -12.69 0.10
C LEU A 19 5.60 -12.87 1.62
N SER A 20 5.29 -11.81 2.38
CA SER A 20 5.24 -11.88 3.83
C SER A 20 4.24 -10.91 4.41
N ARG A 21 3.66 -11.29 5.55
CA ARG A 21 2.74 -10.47 6.35
C ARG A 21 3.17 -10.52 7.81
N ASN A 22 3.20 -9.37 8.47
CA ASN A 22 3.37 -9.24 9.90
C ASN A 22 2.21 -8.43 10.47
N GLN A 23 1.38 -9.08 11.30
CA GLN A 23 0.27 -8.44 11.98
C GLN A 23 0.58 -8.36 13.48
N SER A 24 0.46 -7.16 14.03
CA SER A 24 0.79 -6.84 15.42
C SER A 24 -0.23 -5.86 16.00
N VAL A 25 -0.12 -5.59 17.31
CA VAL A 25 -0.97 -4.58 17.97
C VAL A 25 -0.76 -3.18 17.37
N SER A 26 0.46 -2.86 16.91
CA SER A 26 0.77 -1.57 16.32
C SER A 26 0.35 -1.43 14.85
N GLY A 27 -0.12 -2.52 14.22
CA GLY A 27 -0.56 -2.51 12.83
C GLY A 27 -0.11 -3.72 12.01
N THR A 28 -0.32 -3.62 10.71
CA THR A 28 -0.03 -4.65 9.71
C THR A 28 1.03 -4.16 8.72
N VAL A 29 1.96 -5.04 8.37
CA VAL A 29 2.88 -4.86 7.24
C VAL A 29 2.68 -6.01 6.27
N GLU A 30 2.39 -5.70 5.01
CA GLU A 30 2.27 -6.66 3.92
C GLU A 30 3.31 -6.34 2.86
N ILE A 31 4.01 -7.37 2.40
CA ILE A 31 5.09 -7.27 1.43
C ILE A 31 4.74 -8.13 0.23
N TYR A 32 4.83 -7.55 -0.97
CA TYR A 32 4.56 -8.21 -2.25
C TYR A 32 5.80 -8.21 -3.13
N GLY A 33 5.88 -9.17 -4.05
CA GLY A 33 6.99 -9.28 -5.01
C GLY A 33 8.24 -9.91 -4.41
N SER A 34 9.40 -9.38 -4.81
CA SER A 34 10.73 -9.84 -4.43
C SER A 34 11.59 -8.68 -3.91
N PRO A 35 11.32 -8.14 -2.71
CA PRO A 35 12.15 -7.12 -2.10
C PRO A 35 13.45 -7.71 -1.54
N PHE A 36 14.56 -7.02 -1.78
CA PHE A 36 15.88 -7.36 -1.27
C PHE A 36 16.39 -6.29 -0.31
N VAL A 37 17.08 -6.71 0.74
CA VAL A 37 17.89 -5.88 1.65
C VAL A 37 19.27 -6.52 1.75
N ASP A 38 20.33 -5.77 1.48
CA ASP A 38 21.71 -6.27 1.47
C ASP A 38 21.87 -7.58 0.64
N ASP A 39 21.33 -7.56 -0.59
CA ASP A 39 21.29 -8.69 -1.54
C ASP A 39 20.60 -9.96 -1.04
N ARG A 40 19.75 -9.85 -0.01
CA ARG A 40 18.95 -10.96 0.52
C ARG A 40 17.47 -10.69 0.39
N LEU A 41 16.73 -11.69 -0.09
CA LEU A 41 15.27 -11.63 -0.15
C LEU A 41 14.69 -11.42 1.26
N LEU A 42 13.90 -10.36 1.41
CA LEU A 42 13.20 -10.03 2.64
C LEU A 42 11.96 -10.94 2.78
N THR A 43 12.17 -12.11 3.39
CA THR A 43 11.12 -13.14 3.58
C THR A 43 10.29 -12.94 4.83
N ARG A 44 10.64 -11.98 5.70
CA ARG A 44 9.93 -11.67 6.94
C ARG A 44 9.63 -10.19 7.02
N ALA A 45 8.36 -9.85 7.10
CA ALA A 45 7.93 -8.48 7.28
C ALA A 45 8.33 -7.97 8.69
N PRO A 46 8.93 -6.76 8.79
CA PRO A 46 9.17 -6.09 10.06
C PRO A 46 7.85 -5.65 10.71
N THR A 47 7.89 -5.13 11.93
CA THR A 47 6.69 -4.58 12.58
C THR A 47 6.29 -3.24 11.97
N ALA A 48 5.00 -2.92 11.97
CA ALA A 48 4.50 -1.64 11.44
C ALA A 48 5.17 -0.44 12.12
N GLU A 49 5.31 -0.48 13.45
CA GLU A 49 6.02 0.56 14.22
C GLU A 49 7.46 0.77 13.76
N SER A 50 8.22 -0.32 13.54
CA SER A 50 9.61 -0.21 13.09
C SER A 50 9.73 0.40 11.70
N VAL A 51 8.79 0.09 10.80
CA VAL A 51 8.72 0.70 9.47
C VAL A 51 8.30 2.15 9.55
N LEU A 52 7.31 2.51 10.38
CA LEU A 52 6.86 3.89 10.52
C LEU A 52 7.92 4.79 11.15
N HIS A 53 8.58 4.33 12.21
CA HIS A 53 9.66 5.08 12.87
C HIS A 53 10.83 5.38 11.92
N ALA A 54 11.06 4.53 10.92
CA ALA A 54 12.19 4.64 10.01
C ALA A 54 11.79 4.55 8.53
N THR A 55 10.62 5.07 8.13
CA THR A 55 10.02 4.80 6.81
C THR A 55 10.96 5.12 5.66
N SER A 56 11.56 6.31 5.67
CA SER A 56 12.50 6.73 4.63
C SER A 56 13.75 5.85 4.58
N ARG A 57 14.24 5.37 5.72
CA ARG A 57 15.41 4.49 5.79
C ARG A 57 15.06 3.10 5.28
N PHE A 58 13.94 2.54 5.72
CA PHE A 58 13.44 1.25 5.29
C PHE A 58 13.20 1.24 3.77
N ALA A 59 12.47 2.23 3.24
CA ALA A 59 12.23 2.36 1.80
C ALA A 59 13.52 2.45 0.98
N ARG A 60 14.54 3.16 1.49
CA ARG A 60 15.85 3.29 0.81
C ARG A 60 16.72 2.04 0.89
N SER A 61 16.49 1.16 1.87
CA SER A 61 17.21 -0.11 2.00
C SER A 61 16.67 -1.21 1.09
N LEU A 62 15.46 -1.03 0.54
CA LEU A 62 14.84 -2.01 -0.34
C LEU A 62 15.32 -1.87 -1.79
N ASN A 63 15.49 -3.00 -2.45
CA ASN A 63 15.72 -3.12 -3.88
C ASN A 63 14.89 -4.28 -4.48
N GLY A 64 14.83 -4.39 -5.81
CA GLY A 64 14.05 -5.41 -6.51
C GLY A 64 12.67 -4.92 -6.92
N GLU A 65 11.75 -5.85 -7.16
CA GLU A 65 10.38 -5.59 -7.62
C GLU A 65 9.44 -5.81 -6.44
N PHE A 66 8.86 -4.75 -5.87
CA PHE A 66 8.11 -4.90 -4.62
C PHE A 66 7.08 -3.81 -4.40
N ALA A 67 6.06 -4.16 -3.62
CA ALA A 67 5.18 -3.20 -2.98
C ALA A 67 5.06 -3.57 -1.50
N VAL A 68 5.12 -2.57 -0.62
CA VAL A 68 4.92 -2.72 0.82
C VAL A 68 3.78 -1.84 1.26
N PHE A 69 2.83 -2.45 1.95
CA PHE A 69 1.74 -1.75 2.61
C PHE A 69 1.98 -1.81 4.12
N VAL A 70 1.89 -0.65 4.76
CA VAL A 70 1.95 -0.51 6.21
C VAL A 70 0.67 0.16 6.64
N GLU A 71 -0.10 -0.52 7.48
CA GLU A 71 -1.36 -0.01 8.01
C GLU A 71 -1.30 0.02 9.53
N THR A 72 -1.74 1.12 10.12
CA THR A 72 -1.87 1.33 11.56
C THR A 72 -3.20 2.01 11.85
N SER A 73 -3.56 2.19 13.11
CA SER A 73 -4.79 2.93 13.49
C SER A 73 -4.89 4.32 12.88
N ASP A 74 -3.74 4.99 12.72
CA ASP A 74 -3.68 6.42 12.40
C ASP A 74 -3.07 6.71 11.02
N SER A 75 -2.42 5.72 10.39
CA SER A 75 -1.68 5.93 9.16
C SER A 75 -1.65 4.70 8.25
N VAL A 76 -1.66 4.98 6.95
CA VAL A 76 -1.40 4.02 5.89
C VAL A 76 -0.23 4.53 5.07
N VAL A 77 0.78 3.69 4.87
CA VAL A 77 1.96 3.99 4.06
C VAL A 77 2.08 2.94 2.96
N LEU A 78 2.27 3.41 1.74
CA LEU A 78 2.55 2.57 0.58
C LEU A 78 3.98 2.87 0.11
N ILE A 79 4.77 1.82 -0.06
CA ILE A 79 6.15 1.89 -0.55
C ILE A 79 6.21 1.02 -1.79
N ASN A 80 6.70 1.56 -2.91
CA ASN A 80 6.87 0.81 -4.15
C ASN A 80 8.33 0.90 -4.60
N ASP A 81 8.75 -0.01 -5.47
CA ASP A 81 10.04 0.09 -6.13
C ASP A 81 10.10 1.31 -7.06
N ARG A 82 11.32 1.73 -7.42
CA ARG A 82 11.56 2.97 -8.19
C ARG A 82 11.04 2.91 -9.63
N PHE A 83 10.81 1.70 -10.14
CA PHE A 83 10.37 1.46 -11.51
C PHE A 83 8.90 1.06 -11.57
N ALA A 84 8.21 0.99 -10.43
CA ALA A 84 6.85 0.51 -10.30
C ALA A 84 6.64 -0.83 -11.04
N ALA A 85 7.58 -1.77 -10.86
CA ALA A 85 7.53 -3.08 -11.49
C ALA A 85 6.25 -3.83 -11.13
N LEU A 86 5.76 -3.63 -9.90
CA LEU A 86 4.38 -3.96 -9.55
C LEU A 86 3.49 -2.73 -9.74
N PRO A 87 2.56 -2.73 -10.72
CA PRO A 87 1.68 -1.60 -10.95
C PRO A 87 0.74 -1.46 -9.75
N LEU A 88 0.76 -0.30 -9.11
CA LEU A 88 -0.04 0.01 -7.94
C LEU A 88 -0.91 1.22 -8.23
N PHE A 89 -2.22 1.00 -8.26
CA PHE A 89 -3.23 2.02 -8.48
C PHE A 89 -3.92 2.32 -7.16
N TYR A 90 -4.10 3.59 -6.82
CA TYR A 90 -4.79 3.97 -5.60
C TYR A 90 -5.55 5.28 -5.76
N PHE A 91 -6.55 5.48 -4.91
CA PHE A 91 -7.17 6.77 -4.68
C PHE A 91 -7.38 6.97 -3.18
N THR A 92 -7.48 8.23 -2.77
CA THR A 92 -7.70 8.61 -1.39
C THR A 92 -9.02 9.37 -1.26
N ASP A 93 -9.77 9.08 -0.21
CA ASP A 93 -11.00 9.79 0.16
C ASP A 93 -11.04 10.08 1.66
N ASP A 94 -12.18 10.54 2.16
CA ASP A 94 -12.38 10.84 3.59
C ASP A 94 -12.31 9.61 4.49
N HIS A 95 -12.35 8.39 3.93
CA HIS A 95 -12.35 7.12 4.63
C HIS A 95 -10.97 6.43 4.63
N GLY A 96 -10.05 6.84 3.75
CA GLY A 96 -8.68 6.32 3.74
C GLY A 96 -8.10 6.15 2.35
N ILE A 97 -7.38 5.04 2.16
CA ILE A 97 -6.71 4.72 0.89
C ILE A 97 -7.32 3.44 0.35
N THR A 98 -7.84 3.49 -0.88
CA THR A 98 -8.21 2.28 -1.63
C THR A 98 -7.11 2.03 -2.66
N ALA A 99 -6.54 0.83 -2.65
CA ALA A 99 -5.44 0.45 -3.53
C ALA A 99 -5.69 -0.89 -4.23
N SER A 100 -5.09 -1.09 -5.40
CA SER A 100 -5.13 -2.36 -6.12
C SER A 100 -3.94 -2.49 -7.06
N PHE A 101 -3.54 -3.71 -7.32
CA PHE A 101 -2.63 -4.03 -8.43
C PHE A 101 -3.33 -4.06 -9.80
N SER A 102 -4.66 -3.92 -9.80
CA SER A 102 -5.50 -3.94 -10.99
C SER A 102 -6.11 -2.57 -11.26
N TYR A 103 -5.73 -1.97 -12.39
CA TYR A 103 -6.34 -0.72 -12.86
C TYR A 103 -7.86 -0.86 -13.01
N THR A 104 -8.33 -1.98 -13.58
CA THR A 104 -9.75 -2.20 -13.84
C THR A 104 -10.55 -2.28 -12.53
N SER A 105 -9.96 -2.79 -11.45
CA SER A 105 -10.58 -2.85 -10.13
C SER A 105 -10.77 -1.45 -9.54
N ILE A 106 -9.75 -0.58 -9.63
CA ILE A 106 -9.84 0.82 -9.18
C ILE A 106 -10.81 1.61 -10.06
N TRP A 107 -10.73 1.47 -11.38
CA TRP A 107 -11.64 2.12 -12.31
C TRP A 107 -13.09 1.75 -12.04
N LYS A 108 -13.38 0.45 -11.88
CA LYS A 108 -14.71 -0.04 -11.54
C LYS A 108 -15.20 0.56 -10.23
N ARG A 109 -14.36 0.57 -9.18
CA ARG A 109 -14.71 1.17 -7.90
C ARG A 109 -15.06 2.65 -8.03
N LEU A 110 -14.24 3.43 -8.74
CA LEU A 110 -14.50 4.85 -8.97
C LEU A 110 -15.78 5.07 -9.81
N SER A 111 -16.04 4.20 -10.80
CA SER A 111 -17.27 4.23 -11.59
C SER A 111 -18.50 3.96 -10.72
N ASP A 112 -18.44 2.92 -9.88
CA ASP A 112 -19.53 2.52 -8.99
C ASP A 112 -19.81 3.62 -7.93
N LEU A 113 -18.79 4.41 -7.57
CA LEU A 113 -18.90 5.59 -6.69
C LEU A 113 -19.34 6.87 -7.41
N GLY A 114 -19.44 6.88 -8.74
CA GLY A 114 -19.69 8.11 -9.52
C GLY A 114 -18.56 9.14 -9.43
N ALA A 115 -17.34 8.71 -9.09
CA ALA A 115 -16.18 9.56 -8.87
C ALA A 115 -15.34 9.81 -10.14
N LEU A 116 -15.67 9.13 -11.25
CA LEU A 116 -15.03 9.37 -12.54
C LEU A 116 -15.49 10.72 -13.12
N LYS A 117 -14.53 11.62 -13.33
CA LYS A 117 -14.78 12.92 -13.95
C LYS A 117 -14.31 12.86 -15.39
N PRO A 118 -15.17 13.12 -16.38
CA PRO A 118 -14.72 13.27 -17.76
C PRO A 118 -13.88 14.55 -17.85
N ASP A 119 -12.67 14.44 -18.39
CA ASP A 119 -11.90 15.61 -18.78
C ASP A 119 -12.65 16.32 -19.91
N ARG A 120 -12.97 17.59 -19.70
CA ARG A 120 -13.45 18.44 -20.79
C ARG A 120 -12.21 18.99 -21.48
N ALA A 121 -12.10 18.75 -22.79
CA ALA A 121 -11.12 19.46 -23.60
C ALA A 121 -11.36 20.97 -23.43
N ALA A 122 -10.29 21.69 -23.08
CA ALA A 122 -10.30 23.14 -22.93
C ALA A 122 -10.48 23.82 -24.30
#